data_AF-A0AA37HSX5-F1
#
_entry.id   AF-A0AA37HSX5-F1
#
_cell.length_a   1.000
_cell.length_b   1.000
_cell.length_c   1.000
_cell.angle_alpha   90.00
_cell.angle_beta   90.00
_cell.angle_gamma   90.00
#
_symmetry.space_group_name_H-M   'P 1'
#
loop_
_entity.id
_entity.type
_entity.pdbx_description
1 polymer ?
#
loop_
_entity_poly.entity_id
_entity_poly.type
_entity_poly.pdbx_seq_one_letter_code
_entity_poly.pdbx_strand_id
1 'polypeptide(L)'
;MSALPPPAALARAARLLTAHGFREVARNARGDSLYLARGDDPWRLRLSNHARTPKQRRGHPEVLASLVVREPKTEAQVAAMVEAALRDYAGGLRRVAAQASGASAASRK
;
A
#
# COMPACT_ATOMS: atom_id res chain seq x y z
N MET A 1 5.92 -6.24 -25.82
CA MET A 1 6.28 -6.35 -24.39
C MET A 1 5.47 -7.48 -23.77
N SER A 2 6.10 -8.42 -23.07
CA SER A 2 5.38 -9.54 -22.44
C SER A 2 4.65 -9.09 -21.17
N ALA A 3 3.43 -9.60 -20.95
CA ALA A 3 2.66 -9.31 -19.74
C ALA A 3 3.05 -10.28 -18.62
N LEU A 4 3.31 -9.73 -17.43
CA LEU A 4 3.59 -10.51 -16.23
C LEU A 4 2.27 -11.05 -15.67
N PRO A 5 2.17 -12.35 -15.34
CA PRO A 5 1.03 -12.85 -14.59
C PRO A 5 0.96 -12.17 -13.20
N PRO A 6 -0.21 -12.12 -12.55
CA PRO A 6 -0.39 -11.37 -11.31
C PRO A 6 0.67 -11.62 -10.22
N PRO A 7 1.11 -12.86 -9.94
CA PRO A 7 2.18 -13.09 -8.95
C PRO A 7 3.51 -12.44 -9.32
N ALA A 8 3.90 -12.50 -10.60
CA ALA A 8 5.14 -11.88 -11.09
C ALA A 8 5.04 -10.35 -11.10
N ALA A 9 3.87 -9.81 -11.43
CA ALA A 9 3.60 -8.37 -11.35
C ALA A 9 3.66 -7.86 -9.90
N LEU A 10 3.11 -8.60 -8.94
CA LEU A 10 3.20 -8.27 -7.50
C LEU A 10 4.65 -8.35 -6.99
N ALA A 11 5.42 -9.36 -7.39
CA ALA A 11 6.84 -9.46 -7.05
C ALA A 11 7.64 -8.29 -7.65
N ARG A 12 7.34 -7.88 -8.89
CA ARG A 12 7.95 -6.70 -9.53
C ARG A 12 7.59 -5.42 -8.78
N ALA A 13 6.32 -5.24 -8.40
CA ALA A 13 5.87 -4.10 -7.61
C ALA A 13 6.58 -4.03 -6.24
N ALA A 14 6.73 -5.18 -5.56
CA ALA A 14 7.45 -5.26 -4.29
C ALA A 14 8.91 -4.80 -4.43
N ARG A 15 9.62 -5.27 -5.46
CA ARG A 15 11.01 -4.85 -5.74
C ARG A 15 11.13 -3.34 -5.99
N LEU A 16 10.21 -2.77 -6.77
CA LEU A 16 10.18 -1.33 -7.02
C LEU A 16 9.96 -0.55 -5.73
N LEU A 17 8.99 -0.96 -4.91
CA LEU A 17 8.72 -0.32 -3.62
C LEU A 17 9.89 -0.43 -2.65
N THR A 18 10.64 -1.54 -2.67
CA THR A 18 11.89 -1.67 -1.89
C THR A 18 12.94 -0.63 -2.30
N ALA A 19 13.06 -0.29 -3.58
CA ALA A 19 13.92 0.80 -4.02
C ALA A 19 13.46 2.18 -3.49
N HIS A 20 12.18 2.33 -3.12
CA HIS A 20 11.65 3.51 -2.43
C HIS A 20 11.70 3.42 -0.89
N GLY A 21 12.45 2.45 -0.34
CA GLY A 21 12.65 2.30 1.10
C GLY A 21 11.55 1.54 1.83
N PHE A 22 10.66 0.86 1.12
CA PHE A 22 9.67 -0.02 1.74
C PHE A 22 10.24 -1.42 2.03
N ARG A 23 9.98 -1.92 3.23
CA ARG A 23 10.32 -3.29 3.64
C ARG A 23 9.07 -4.10 3.92
N GLU A 24 9.14 -5.40 3.66
CA GLU A 24 8.12 -6.36 4.08
C GLU A 24 8.09 -6.45 5.60
N VAL A 25 6.89 -6.29 6.17
CA VAL A 25 6.66 -6.37 7.62
C VAL A 25 5.65 -7.45 7.99
N ALA A 26 4.80 -7.84 7.05
CA ALA A 26 3.89 -8.96 7.23
C ALA A 26 3.45 -9.53 5.88
N ARG A 27 3.12 -10.82 5.88
CA ARG A 27 2.49 -11.52 4.76
C ARG A 27 1.36 -12.37 5.31
N ASN A 28 0.22 -12.41 4.61
CA ASN A 28 -0.81 -13.36 5.01
C ASN A 28 -0.37 -14.80 4.69
N ALA A 29 -0.68 -15.75 5.57
CA ALA A 29 -0.31 -17.15 5.37
C ALA A 29 -0.93 -17.77 4.10
N ARG A 30 -2.04 -17.19 3.61
CA ARG A 30 -2.70 -17.58 2.35
C ARG A 30 -2.05 -16.98 1.09
N GLY A 31 -0.99 -16.17 1.21
CA GLY A 31 -0.17 -15.67 0.10
C GLY A 31 -0.74 -14.49 -0.71
N ASP A 32 -2.01 -14.14 -0.52
CA ASP A 32 -2.70 -13.11 -1.31
C ASP A 32 -2.37 -11.65 -0.94
N SER A 33 -1.66 -11.40 0.16
CA SER A 33 -1.41 -10.03 0.62
C SER A 33 -0.05 -9.89 1.30
N LEU A 34 0.68 -8.89 0.82
CA LEU A 34 1.97 -8.45 1.33
C LEU A 34 1.81 -7.04 1.90
N TYR A 35 2.28 -6.82 3.12
CA TYR A 35 2.26 -5.54 3.81
C TYR A 35 3.67 -4.99 3.90
N LEU A 36 3.81 -3.76 3.42
CA LEU A 36 5.06 -3.05 3.33
C LEU A 36 5.02 -1.81 4.21
N ALA A 37 6.14 -1.45 4.81
CA ALA A 37 6.27 -0.21 5.59
C ALA A 37 7.56 0.51 5.25
N ARG A 38 7.56 1.83 5.43
CA ARG A 38 8.76 2.66 5.27
C ARG A 38 9.36 2.93 6.64
N GLY A 39 10.58 2.46 6.88
CA GLY A 39 11.21 2.54 8.21
C GLY A 39 10.41 1.80 9.29
N ASP A 40 10.34 2.41 10.48
CA ASP A 40 9.60 1.92 11.65
C ASP A 40 8.17 2.51 11.76
N ASP A 41 7.70 3.21 10.72
CA ASP A 41 6.37 3.81 10.73
C ASP A 41 5.27 2.74 10.91
N PRO A 42 4.21 3.03 11.69
CA PRO A 42 3.09 2.09 11.89
C PRO A 42 2.24 1.93 10.61
N TRP A 43 2.43 2.82 9.64
CA TRP A 43 1.63 2.92 8.43
C TRP A 43 2.08 1.97 7.33
N ARG A 44 1.11 1.31 6.68
CA ARG A 44 1.36 0.22 5.75
C ARG A 44 0.85 0.53 4.34
N LEU A 45 1.58 0.02 3.34
CA LEU A 45 1.14 -0.12 1.96
C LEU A 45 0.91 -1.61 1.70
N ARG A 46 -0.26 -1.96 1.15
CA ARG A 46 -0.61 -3.35 0.85
C ARG A 46 -0.46 -3.65 -0.63
N LEU A 47 0.17 -4.78 -0.95
CA LEU A 47 0.13 -5.42 -2.27
C LEU A 47 -0.80 -6.64 -2.20
N SER A 48 -1.63 -6.84 -3.22
CA SER A 48 -2.57 -7.96 -3.23
C SER A 48 -3.11 -8.26 -4.64
N ASN A 49 -3.66 -9.46 -4.83
CA ASN A 49 -4.47 -9.82 -6.00
C ASN A 49 -5.94 -9.41 -5.87
N HIS A 50 -6.45 -9.25 -4.64
CA HIS A 50 -7.83 -8.85 -4.36
C HIS A 50 -8.00 -7.47 -3.68
N ALA A 51 -9.05 -6.76 -4.09
CA ALA A 51 -9.46 -5.50 -3.47
C ALA A 51 -10.17 -5.72 -2.14
N ARG A 52 -9.91 -4.85 -1.16
CA ARG A 52 -10.66 -4.84 0.12
C ARG A 52 -12.00 -4.13 -0.06
N THR A 53 -13.04 -4.71 0.53
CA THR A 53 -14.36 -4.07 0.68
C THR A 53 -14.28 -2.87 1.64
N PRO A 54 -15.23 -1.93 1.60
CA PRO A 54 -15.26 -0.82 2.56
C PRO A 54 -15.26 -1.27 4.03
N LYS A 55 -15.98 -2.37 4.34
CA LYS A 55 -16.00 -2.96 5.69
C LYS A 55 -14.61 -3.45 6.10
N GLN A 56 -13.89 -4.14 5.22
CA GLN A 56 -12.52 -4.61 5.49
C GLN A 56 -11.54 -3.45 5.65
N ARG A 57 -11.68 -2.37 4.87
CA ARG A 57 -10.81 -1.19 4.99
C ARG A 57 -10.92 -0.53 6.37
N ARG A 58 -12.13 -0.45 6.93
CA ARG A 58 -12.35 0.13 8.28
C ARG A 58 -11.62 -0.64 9.38
N GLY A 59 -11.45 -1.96 9.24
CA GLY A 59 -10.71 -2.79 10.19
C GLY A 59 -9.19 -2.72 10.06
N HIS A 60 -8.67 -1.97 9.09
CA HIS A 60 -7.24 -1.83 8.82
C HIS A 60 -6.84 -0.36 8.64
N PRO A 61 -7.05 0.50 9.65
CA PRO A 61 -6.73 1.93 9.57
C PRO A 61 -5.23 2.18 9.35
N GLU A 62 -4.36 1.23 9.69
CA GLU A 62 -2.93 1.28 9.44
C GLU A 62 -2.58 1.23 7.94
N VAL A 63 -3.47 0.71 7.08
CA VAL A 63 -3.22 0.58 5.64
C VAL A 63 -3.66 1.85 4.91
N LEU A 64 -2.67 2.66 4.52
CA LEU A 64 -2.91 3.95 3.87
C LEU A 64 -3.16 3.84 2.36
N ALA A 65 -2.59 2.81 1.71
CA ALA A 65 -2.73 2.56 0.28
C ALA A 65 -2.75 1.05 -0.03
N SER A 66 -3.38 0.69 -1.15
CA SER A 66 -3.42 -0.68 -1.64
C SER A 66 -3.20 -0.70 -3.14
N LEU A 67 -2.17 -1.44 -3.58
CA LEU A 67 -1.95 -1.76 -4.98
C LEU A 67 -2.50 -3.16 -5.24
N VAL A 68 -3.44 -3.27 -6.18
CA VAL A 68 -4.13 -4.53 -6.50
C VAL A 68 -3.84 -4.94 -7.94
N VAL A 69 -3.25 -6.13 -8.13
CA VAL A 69 -3.02 -6.71 -9.46
C VAL A 69 -3.82 -8.00 -9.60
N ARG A 70 -4.94 -7.95 -10.34
CA ARG A 70 -5.83 -9.10 -10.57
C ARG A 70 -5.69 -9.76 -11.95
N GLU A 71 -5.06 -9.06 -12.88
CA GLU A 71 -4.90 -9.44 -14.29
C GLU A 71 -3.43 -9.22 -14.69
N PRO A 72 -2.95 -9.89 -15.75
CA PRO A 72 -1.61 -9.66 -16.25
C PRO A 72 -1.30 -8.19 -16.54
N LYS A 73 -0.08 -7.75 -16.22
CA LYS A 73 0.38 -6.37 -16.41
C LYS A 73 1.75 -6.33 -17.08
N THR A 74 1.96 -5.39 -17.97
CA THR A 74 3.31 -5.10 -18.48
C THR A 74 4.14 -4.43 -17.38
N GLU A 75 5.47 -4.45 -17.50
CA GLU A 75 6.34 -3.77 -16.53
C GLU A 75 6.04 -2.27 -16.41
N ALA A 76 5.76 -1.60 -17.52
CA ALA A 76 5.40 -0.18 -17.53
C ALA A 76 4.09 0.08 -16.77
N GLN A 77 3.10 -0.82 -16.91
CA GLN A 77 1.87 -0.73 -16.14
C GLN A 77 2.12 -0.94 -14.64
N VAL A 78 2.97 -1.90 -14.28
CA VAL A 78 3.35 -2.13 -12.87
C VAL A 78 4.04 -0.89 -12.30
N ALA A 79 4.98 -0.28 -13.02
CA ALA A 79 5.65 0.95 -12.59
C ALA A 79 4.65 2.10 -12.37
N ALA A 80 3.74 2.33 -13.32
CA ALA A 80 2.70 3.36 -13.17
C ALA A 80 1.78 3.11 -11.97
N MET A 81 1.43 1.85 -11.70
CA MET A 81 0.65 1.47 -10.52
C MET A 81 1.42 1.70 -9.22
N VAL A 82 2.73 1.46 -9.19
CA VAL A 82 3.60 1.76 -8.05
C VAL A 82 3.61 3.27 -7.78
N GLU A 83 3.81 4.10 -8.80
CA GLU A 83 3.77 5.56 -8.65
C GLU A 83 2.43 6.08 -8.11
N ALA A 84 1.32 5.51 -8.59
CA ALA A 84 0.00 5.84 -8.06
C ALA A 84 -0.12 5.46 -6.57
N ALA A 85 0.33 4.25 -6.20
CA ALA A 85 0.29 3.78 -4.81
C ALA A 85 1.17 4.62 -3.87
N LEU A 86 2.32 5.11 -4.34
CA LEU A 86 3.19 6.03 -3.59
C LEU A 86 2.49 7.37 -3.32
N ARG A 87 1.83 7.94 -4.32
CA ARG A 87 1.04 9.18 -4.16
C ARG A 87 -0.12 8.98 -3.17
N ASP A 88 -0.83 7.87 -3.27
CA ASP A 88 -1.93 7.54 -2.35
C ASP A 88 -1.43 7.38 -0.91
N TYR A 89 -0.29 6.71 -0.71
CA TYR A 89 0.34 6.54 0.59
C TYR A 89 0.75 7.87 1.19
N ALA A 90 1.42 8.74 0.41
CA ALA A 90 1.77 10.10 0.85
C ALA A 90 0.52 10.93 1.18
N GLY A 91 -0.54 10.79 0.40
CA GLY A 91 -1.85 11.38 0.71
C GLY A 91 -2.43 10.87 2.03
N GLY A 92 -2.32 9.58 2.30
CA GLY A 92 -2.71 8.96 3.57
C GLY A 92 -1.95 9.53 4.76
N LEU A 93 -0.61 9.67 4.64
CA LEU A 93 0.23 10.24 5.69
C LEU A 93 -0.20 11.67 6.05
N ARG A 94 -0.50 12.50 5.05
CA ARG A 94 -1.01 13.86 5.28
C ARG A 94 -2.35 13.86 6.02
N ARG A 95 -3.27 12.95 5.67
CA ARG A 95 -4.58 12.85 6.33
C ARG A 95 -4.45 12.47 7.80
N VAL A 96 -3.64 11.47 8.13
CA VAL A 96 -3.45 11.04 9.52
C VAL A 96 -2.73 12.12 10.35
N ALA A 97 -1.76 12.82 9.77
CA ALA A 97 -1.10 13.95 10.44
C ALA A 97 -2.05 15.11 10.73
N ALA A 98 -2.94 15.45 9.78
CA ALA A 98 -3.95 16.49 9.97
C ALA A 98 -4.96 16.12 11.07
N GLN A 99 -5.39 14.85 11.12
CA GLN A 99 -6.29 14.34 12.16
C GLN A 99 -5.66 14.40 13.55
N ALA A 100 -4.38 14.03 13.69
CA ALA A 100 -3.66 14.13 14.96
C ALA A 100 -3.54 15.59 15.45
N SER A 101 -3.29 16.52 14.52
CA SER A 101 -3.18 17.96 14.83
C SER A 101 -4.53 18.58 15.23
N GLY A 102 -5.62 18.19 14.56
CA GLY A 102 -6.97 18.67 14.87
C GLY A 102 -7.51 18.14 16.21
N ALA A 103 -7.22 16.88 16.56
CA ALA A 103 -7.58 16.30 17.85
C ALA A 103 -6.89 17.01 19.04
N SER A 104 -5.63 17.42 18.87
CA SER A 104 -4.88 18.18 19.89
C SER A 104 -5.41 19.61 20.10
N ALA A 105 -6.06 20.19 19.10
CA ALA A 105 -6.71 21.50 19.21
C ALA A 105 -8.09 21.41 19.89
N ALA A 106 -8.85 20.33 19.66
CA ALA A 106 -10.17 20.12 20.25
C ALA A 106 -10.12 19.76 21.75
N SER A 107 -9.03 19.18 22.25
CA SER A 107 -8.86 18.79 23.66
C SER A 107 -8.47 19.95 24.59
N ARG A 108 -8.34 21.19 24.09
CA ARG A 108 -7.96 22.40 24.86
C ARG A 108 -9.12 23.41 25.00
N LYS A 109 -10.34 22.93 25.16
CA LYS A 109 -11.51 23.75 25.50
C LYS A 109 -12.27 23.16 26.67
#